data_AF-A0AAD5NGW5-F1
#
_entry.id   AF-A0AAD5NGW5-F1
#
_cell.length_a   1.000
_cell.length_b   1.000
_cell.length_c   1.000
_cell.angle_alpha   90.00
_cell.angle_beta   90.00
_cell.angle_gamma   90.00
#
_symmetry.space_group_name_H-M   'P 1'
#
loop_
_entity.id
_entity.type
_entity.pdbx_description
1 polymer ?
#
loop_
_entity_poly.entity_id
_entity_poly.type
_entity_poly.pdbx_seq_one_letter_code
_entity_poly.pdbx_strand_id
1 'polypeptide(L)'
;MSKEYDTLVRNGTWQLVPPDSSSNVVSCKWIFRIKRKSDGSIDRFKARLVAKGFNQRLGVDYFETFSPVIKPTTVRLVLSIAISHDWCLRQLDINNAFLQGRLTETVFMAQPLGFIDSDHPTHVCKLKKAIYGLKQAPRAWYHELREFLLVVGFKNSYTDTSLFVLNTGGTILYLLIYVDDIILTGNNSAHVDQFVNTLAQRFSLKDLGPFSYFLGVKVLPYKHGTLLSQRRYIQDLPTRTNMANANSVQTPLPTSPPITLNSGTLLSIPPPTEWSLAAFNTCLSHVRISHSQLTSYPSTCINPHQIIGISSSGCSVIYVAHWMTALSSIATLRSLFTHSQMPIRQVSTAPVIYCDNVGATQLCSNPIFHSRMKHVAIDFHFIRDQVQSGSLRVAHVSSKYQLADALTKPLSRPIFQSLKAKIGLSRRGLS
;
A
#
# COMPACT_ATOMS: atom_id res chain seq x y z
N MET A 1 32.35 0.74 -9.30
CA MET A 1 31.59 1.43 -10.37
C MET A 1 31.46 0.55 -11.59
N SER A 2 32.54 -0.11 -12.03
CA SER A 2 32.57 -0.97 -13.23
C SER A 2 31.43 -1.98 -13.29
N LYS A 3 31.19 -2.76 -12.22
CA LYS A 3 30.07 -3.72 -12.17
C LYS A 3 28.69 -3.11 -12.51
N GLU A 4 28.42 -1.89 -12.07
CA GLU A 4 27.17 -1.18 -12.41
C GLU A 4 27.18 -0.73 -13.87
N TYR A 5 28.29 -0.13 -14.32
CA TYR A 5 28.49 0.28 -15.71
C TYR A 5 28.32 -0.90 -16.69
N ASP A 6 29.00 -2.01 -16.44
CA ASP A 6 28.92 -3.23 -17.26
C ASP A 6 27.50 -3.78 -17.32
N THR A 7 26.75 -3.65 -16.21
CA THR A 7 25.34 -4.04 -16.17
C THR A 7 24.49 -3.13 -17.06
N LEU A 8 24.75 -1.83 -17.08
CA LEU A 8 24.06 -0.87 -17.94
C LEU A 8 24.36 -1.13 -19.42
N VAL A 9 25.62 -1.36 -19.76
CA VAL A 9 26.06 -1.66 -21.13
C VAL A 9 25.46 -2.99 -21.61
N ARG A 10 25.56 -4.07 -20.81
CA ARG A 10 24.97 -5.38 -21.14
C ARG A 10 23.45 -5.31 -21.37
N ASN A 11 22.76 -4.42 -20.66
CA ASN A 11 21.33 -4.21 -20.84
C ASN A 11 20.98 -3.36 -22.07
N GLY A 12 21.95 -2.88 -22.84
CA GLY A 12 21.72 -2.00 -23.99
C GLY A 12 21.06 -0.68 -23.56
N THR A 13 21.42 -0.17 -22.38
CA THR A 13 20.71 0.97 -21.76
C THR A 13 20.76 2.23 -22.61
N TRP A 14 21.84 2.43 -23.36
CA TRP A 14 22.01 3.57 -24.26
C TRP A 14 22.81 3.20 -25.49
N GLN A 15 22.83 4.12 -26.45
CA GLN A 15 23.73 4.14 -27.58
C GLN A 15 24.49 5.47 -27.60
N LEU A 16 25.79 5.44 -27.91
CA LEU A 16 26.56 6.67 -28.11
C LEU A 16 26.19 7.29 -29.46
N VAL A 17 25.93 8.60 -29.44
CA VAL A 17 25.62 9.39 -30.63
C VAL A 17 26.31 10.76 -30.55
N PRO A 18 26.59 11.40 -31.70
CA PRO A 18 27.09 12.77 -31.71
C PRO A 18 26.12 13.70 -30.96
N PRO A 19 26.62 14.70 -30.22
CA PRO A 19 25.77 15.67 -29.56
C PRO A 19 25.08 16.55 -30.61
N ASP A 20 23.83 16.93 -30.33
CA ASP A 20 23.08 17.91 -31.11
C ASP A 20 22.89 19.17 -30.25
N SER A 21 23.21 20.34 -30.82
CA SER A 21 23.08 21.64 -30.15
C SER A 21 21.65 21.98 -29.71
N SER A 22 20.62 21.39 -30.35
CA SER A 22 19.23 21.65 -30.02
C SER A 22 18.71 20.77 -28.87
N SER A 23 19.42 19.69 -28.56
CA SER A 23 18.98 18.64 -27.64
C SER A 23 19.41 18.92 -26.19
N ASN A 24 18.50 18.73 -25.24
CA ASN A 24 18.84 18.83 -23.82
C ASN A 24 19.65 17.61 -23.38
N VAL A 25 20.85 17.82 -22.83
CA VAL A 25 21.71 16.75 -22.33
C VAL A 25 21.62 16.67 -20.81
N VAL A 26 21.00 15.61 -20.31
CA VAL A 26 20.86 15.36 -18.87
C VAL A 26 22.20 14.92 -18.28
N SER A 27 22.70 15.65 -17.29
CA SER A 27 23.92 15.23 -16.59
C SER A 27 23.65 14.01 -15.69
N CYS A 28 24.69 13.26 -15.33
CA CYS A 28 24.59 12.11 -14.43
C CYS A 28 25.56 12.22 -13.25
N LYS A 29 25.38 11.37 -12.24
CA LYS A 29 26.31 11.24 -11.11
C LYS A 29 26.33 9.82 -10.54
N TRP A 30 27.44 9.47 -9.91
CA TRP A 30 27.56 8.25 -9.12
C TRP A 30 27.04 8.47 -7.69
N ILE A 31 26.18 7.58 -7.23
CA ILE A 31 25.74 7.51 -5.83
C ILE A 31 26.33 6.26 -5.18
N PHE A 32 26.97 6.46 -4.03
CA PHE A 32 27.59 5.39 -3.26
C PHE A 32 26.80 5.12 -1.98
N ARG A 33 26.59 3.84 -1.67
CA ARG A 33 25.93 3.41 -0.44
C ARG A 33 26.59 2.16 0.11
N ILE A 34 26.96 2.19 1.37
CA ILE A 34 27.40 1.00 2.10
C ILE A 34 26.16 0.22 2.52
N LYS A 35 26.07 -1.04 2.09
CA LYS A 35 25.10 -2.00 2.60
C LYS A 35 25.76 -2.73 3.76
N ARG A 36 25.03 -2.87 4.87
CA ARG A 36 25.46 -3.57 6.08
C ARG A 36 24.57 -4.78 6.32
N LYS A 37 25.15 -5.83 6.89
CA LYS A 37 24.42 -7.02 7.35
C LYS A 37 23.65 -6.70 8.64
N SER A 38 22.84 -7.66 9.11
CA SER A 38 22.08 -7.51 10.36
C SER A 38 22.96 -7.34 11.60
N ASP A 39 24.18 -7.87 11.57
CA ASP A 39 25.19 -7.74 12.64
C ASP A 39 25.95 -6.40 12.61
N GLY A 40 25.67 -5.52 11.63
CA GLY A 40 26.32 -4.22 11.46
C GLY A 40 27.61 -4.24 10.62
N SER A 41 28.13 -5.41 10.26
CA SER A 41 29.28 -5.57 9.36
C SER A 41 28.95 -5.12 7.94
N ILE A 42 29.98 -4.81 7.14
CA ILE A 42 29.80 -4.40 5.75
C ILE A 42 29.42 -5.61 4.90
N ASP A 43 28.27 -5.53 4.23
CA ASP A 43 27.80 -6.51 3.26
C ASP A 43 28.41 -6.24 1.88
N ARG A 44 28.22 -5.00 1.38
CA ARG A 44 28.78 -4.58 0.08
C ARG A 44 28.83 -3.07 -0.07
N PHE A 45 29.78 -2.60 -0.88
CA PHE A 45 29.80 -1.24 -1.42
C PHE A 45 28.95 -1.17 -2.69
N LYS A 46 27.85 -0.43 -2.66
CA LYS A 46 26.96 -0.25 -3.80
C LYS A 46 27.23 1.08 -4.48
N ALA A 47 27.60 1.06 -5.75
CA ALA A 47 27.63 2.22 -6.62
C ALA A 47 26.40 2.17 -7.54
N ARG A 48 25.82 3.32 -7.87
CA ARG A 48 24.70 3.44 -8.80
C ARG A 48 24.86 4.67 -9.66
N LEU A 49 24.70 4.52 -10.97
CA LEU A 49 24.62 5.66 -11.87
C LEU A 49 23.21 6.25 -11.82
N VAL A 50 23.12 7.56 -11.62
CA VAL A 50 21.85 8.26 -11.46
C VAL A 50 21.85 9.48 -12.40
N ALA A 51 20.85 9.55 -13.27
CA ALA A 51 20.58 10.75 -14.05
C ALA A 51 20.16 11.89 -13.11
N LYS A 52 20.62 13.10 -13.39
CA LYS A 52 20.16 14.31 -12.69
C LYS A 52 18.83 14.76 -13.30
N GLY A 53 17.76 14.02 -13.04
CA GLY A 53 16.45 14.29 -13.66
C GLY A 53 15.84 15.64 -13.34
N PHE A 54 16.36 16.39 -12.35
CA PHE A 54 16.00 17.79 -12.15
C PHE A 54 16.45 18.70 -13.31
N ASN A 55 17.38 18.26 -14.16
CA ASN A 55 17.75 18.92 -15.41
C ASN A 55 16.78 18.58 -16.58
N GLN A 56 15.84 17.66 -16.39
CA GLN A 56 14.85 17.33 -17.43
C GLN A 56 13.76 18.38 -17.52
N ARG A 57 13.32 18.65 -18.76
CA ARG A 57 12.28 19.62 -19.12
C ARG A 57 10.99 18.88 -19.50
N LEU A 58 9.88 19.27 -18.87
CA LEU A 58 8.55 18.78 -19.21
C LEU A 58 8.20 19.20 -20.65
N GLY A 59 7.63 18.28 -21.43
CA GLY A 59 7.27 18.51 -22.84
C GLY A 59 8.42 18.32 -23.82
N VAL A 60 9.64 18.07 -23.33
CA VAL A 60 10.83 17.78 -24.15
C VAL A 60 11.39 16.40 -23.79
N ASP A 61 11.88 16.24 -22.57
CA ASP A 61 12.53 15.00 -22.12
C ASP A 61 11.55 13.97 -21.53
N TYR A 62 10.36 14.44 -21.15
CA TYR A 62 9.29 13.62 -20.59
C TYR A 62 7.94 14.36 -20.72
N PHE A 63 6.87 13.59 -20.83
CA PHE A 63 5.49 14.11 -20.86
C PHE A 63 4.70 13.65 -19.65
N GLU A 64 4.83 12.38 -19.28
CA GLU A 64 4.12 11.78 -18.15
C GLU A 64 5.09 11.10 -17.18
N THR A 65 4.80 11.22 -15.89
CA THR A 65 5.65 10.65 -14.82
C THR A 65 4.89 9.77 -13.84
N PHE A 66 3.56 9.73 -13.94
CA PHE A 66 2.73 9.01 -12.98
C PHE A 66 3.00 7.51 -13.06
N SER A 67 3.32 6.92 -11.92
CA SER A 67 3.43 5.47 -11.72
C SER A 67 2.66 5.12 -10.46
N PRO A 68 1.74 4.16 -10.52
CA PRO A 68 1.01 3.75 -9.34
C PRO A 68 1.89 2.91 -8.41
N VAL A 69 1.47 2.85 -7.15
CA VAL A 69 2.08 2.04 -6.10
C VAL A 69 0.95 1.41 -5.30
N ILE A 70 1.09 0.13 -4.95
CA ILE A 70 0.06 -0.58 -4.18
C ILE A 70 -0.29 0.13 -2.87
N LYS A 71 -1.58 0.28 -2.61
CA LYS A 71 -2.06 0.93 -1.39
C LYS A 71 -1.85 0.00 -0.18
N PRO A 72 -1.45 0.53 0.99
CA PRO A 72 -1.31 -0.27 2.21
C PRO A 72 -2.57 -1.02 2.63
N THR A 73 -3.75 -0.48 2.31
CA THR A 73 -5.03 -1.15 2.59
C THR A 73 -5.26 -2.35 1.70
N THR A 74 -4.92 -2.26 0.42
CA THR A 74 -4.97 -3.40 -0.51
C THR A 74 -4.03 -4.51 -0.06
N VAL A 75 -2.81 -4.14 0.37
CA VAL A 75 -1.84 -5.09 0.96
C VAL A 75 -2.46 -5.80 2.16
N ARG A 76 -3.00 -5.06 3.14
CA ARG A 76 -3.62 -5.66 4.34
C ARG A 76 -4.79 -6.57 3.98
N LEU A 77 -5.62 -6.16 3.03
CA LEU A 77 -6.76 -6.94 2.58
C LEU A 77 -6.33 -8.29 1.99
N VAL A 78 -5.42 -8.27 1.01
CA VAL A 78 -4.98 -9.50 0.35
C VAL A 78 -4.23 -10.40 1.33
N LEU A 79 -3.42 -9.84 2.23
CA LEU A 79 -2.79 -10.60 3.30
C LEU A 79 -3.81 -11.28 4.21
N SER A 80 -4.88 -10.58 4.61
CA SER A 80 -5.95 -11.18 5.42
C SER A 80 -6.63 -12.34 4.69
N ILE A 81 -6.94 -12.18 3.40
CA ILE A 81 -7.52 -13.25 2.58
C ILE A 81 -6.56 -14.45 2.52
N ALA A 82 -5.29 -14.20 2.18
CA ALA A 82 -4.28 -15.25 2.06
C ALA A 82 -4.11 -16.01 3.38
N ILE A 83 -4.02 -15.31 4.52
CA ILE A 83 -3.88 -15.94 5.84
C ILE A 83 -5.15 -16.71 6.23
N SER A 84 -6.34 -16.17 5.95
CA SER A 84 -7.61 -16.82 6.28
C SER A 84 -7.84 -18.11 5.50
N HIS A 85 -7.33 -18.21 4.28
CA HIS A 85 -7.45 -19.39 3.42
C HIS A 85 -6.16 -20.23 3.34
N ASP A 86 -5.16 -19.93 4.18
CA ASP A 86 -3.86 -20.60 4.20
C ASP A 86 -3.16 -20.63 2.82
N TRP A 87 -3.26 -19.55 2.06
CA TRP A 87 -2.59 -19.39 0.78
C TRP A 87 -1.11 -19.09 0.95
N CYS A 88 -0.30 -19.62 0.02
CA CYS A 88 1.11 -19.29 -0.03
C CYS A 88 1.32 -17.79 -0.32
N LEU A 89 2.21 -17.16 0.42
CA LEU A 89 2.65 -15.77 0.20
C LEU A 89 4.12 -15.77 -0.19
N ARG A 90 4.40 -15.41 -1.44
CA ARG A 90 5.75 -15.39 -2.02
C ARG A 90 6.18 -13.96 -2.30
N GLN A 91 7.39 -13.62 -1.88
CA GLN A 91 7.95 -12.29 -2.06
C GLN A 91 9.04 -12.34 -3.14
N LEU A 92 8.95 -11.42 -4.10
CA LEU A 92 9.87 -11.31 -5.23
C LEU A 92 10.43 -9.88 -5.28
N ASP A 93 11.66 -9.74 -5.76
CA ASP A 93 12.35 -8.46 -5.96
C ASP A 93 12.90 -8.40 -7.38
N ILE A 94 12.54 -7.36 -8.15
CA ILE A 94 13.06 -7.19 -9.50
C ILE A 94 14.42 -6.49 -9.46
N ASN A 95 15.45 -7.16 -9.95
CA ASN A 95 16.79 -6.60 -10.00
C ASN A 95 16.82 -5.44 -11.00
N ASN A 96 17.20 -4.26 -10.50
CA ASN A 96 17.33 -3.04 -11.29
C ASN A 96 16.07 -2.75 -12.13
N ALA A 97 14.90 -2.75 -11.50
CA ALA A 97 13.61 -2.71 -12.19
C ALA A 97 13.49 -1.60 -13.25
N PHE A 98 14.02 -0.40 -12.99
CA PHE A 98 13.99 0.67 -13.99
C PHE A 98 14.76 0.33 -15.27
N LEU A 99 15.86 -0.44 -15.20
CA LEU A 99 16.60 -0.92 -16.38
C LEU A 99 15.84 -1.97 -17.19
N GLN A 100 14.73 -2.49 -16.67
CA GLN A 100 13.84 -3.36 -17.44
C GLN A 100 12.83 -2.56 -18.26
N GLY A 101 12.53 -1.32 -17.85
CA GLY A 101 11.59 -0.43 -18.55
C GLY A 101 12.21 0.25 -19.76
N ARG A 102 11.51 0.20 -20.89
CA ARG A 102 11.87 0.93 -22.12
C ARG A 102 11.42 2.39 -22.04
N LEU A 103 12.26 3.29 -22.53
CA LEU A 103 11.89 4.69 -22.69
C LEU A 103 11.18 4.90 -24.03
N THR A 104 10.03 5.55 -23.99
CA THR A 104 9.31 6.01 -25.19
C THR A 104 9.84 7.36 -25.66
N GLU A 105 10.26 8.20 -24.73
CA GLU A 105 10.81 9.53 -25.00
C GLU A 105 12.30 9.47 -25.34
N THR A 106 12.75 10.44 -26.13
CA THR A 106 14.18 10.59 -26.42
C THR A 106 14.85 11.38 -25.31
N VAL A 107 15.74 10.73 -24.56
CA VAL A 107 16.54 11.38 -23.52
C VAL A 107 18.01 11.20 -23.83
N PHE A 108 18.74 12.31 -23.89
CA PHE A 108 20.20 12.30 -23.98
C PHE A 108 20.80 12.50 -22.60
N MET A 109 21.87 11.76 -22.32
CA MET A 109 22.60 11.84 -21.06
C MET A 109 24.09 12.02 -21.33
N ALA A 110 24.76 12.85 -20.54
CA ALA A 110 26.21 12.92 -20.56
C ALA A 110 26.84 11.57 -20.20
N GLN A 111 27.99 11.26 -20.81
CA GLN A 111 28.73 10.03 -20.49
C GLN A 111 29.09 10.00 -18.99
N PRO A 112 29.01 8.82 -18.34
CA PRO A 112 29.36 8.70 -16.93
C PRO A 112 30.83 8.99 -16.67
N LEU A 113 31.10 9.83 -15.67
CA LEU A 113 32.47 10.15 -15.24
C LEU A 113 33.23 8.86 -14.90
N GLY A 114 34.47 8.76 -15.42
CA GLY A 114 35.33 7.58 -15.31
C GLY A 114 35.07 6.49 -16.35
N PHE A 115 34.08 6.66 -17.24
CA PHE A 115 33.73 5.73 -18.31
C PHE A 115 33.36 6.50 -19.59
N ILE A 116 34.11 7.56 -19.90
CA ILE A 116 34.03 8.31 -21.15
C ILE A 116 34.75 7.49 -22.23
N ASP A 117 34.10 7.30 -23.37
CA ASP A 117 34.66 6.60 -24.52
C ASP A 117 35.88 7.35 -25.07
N SER A 118 36.99 6.64 -25.29
CA SER A 118 38.25 7.23 -25.75
C SER A 118 38.17 7.72 -27.19
N ASP A 119 37.42 6.99 -28.02
CA ASP A 119 37.32 7.27 -29.45
C ASP A 119 36.25 8.34 -29.71
N HIS A 120 35.27 8.43 -28.80
CA HIS A 120 34.12 9.35 -28.89
C HIS A 120 33.93 10.20 -27.62
N PRO A 121 34.92 11.03 -27.23
CA PRO A 121 34.89 11.74 -25.95
C PRO A 121 33.77 12.79 -25.84
N THR A 122 33.31 13.33 -26.97
CA THR A 122 32.25 14.35 -27.03
C THR A 122 30.86 13.78 -27.23
N HIS A 123 30.73 12.46 -27.48
CA HIS A 123 29.43 11.83 -27.71
C HIS A 123 28.58 11.82 -26.44
N VAL A 124 27.27 11.66 -26.64
CA VAL A 124 26.29 11.57 -25.57
C VAL A 124 25.57 10.22 -25.62
N CYS A 125 25.11 9.75 -24.46
CA CYS A 125 24.31 8.54 -24.33
C CYS A 125 22.86 8.85 -24.70
N LYS A 126 22.39 8.38 -25.86
CA LYS A 126 20.95 8.32 -26.17
C LYS A 126 20.34 7.14 -25.41
N LEU A 127 19.56 7.42 -24.37
CA LEU A 127 18.97 6.37 -23.52
C LEU A 127 17.86 5.62 -24.26
N LYS A 128 17.95 4.28 -24.24
CA LYS A 128 16.90 3.36 -24.73
C LYS A 128 16.08 2.77 -23.57
N LYS A 129 16.68 2.69 -22.38
CA LYS A 129 16.05 2.17 -21.17
C LYS A 129 16.09 3.19 -20.05
N ALA A 130 15.11 3.10 -19.16
CA ALA A 130 15.01 4.01 -18.03
C ALA A 130 16.12 3.75 -17.01
N ILE A 131 16.68 4.80 -16.44
CA ILE A 131 17.68 4.71 -15.36
C ILE A 131 17.22 5.48 -14.14
N TYR A 132 17.81 5.18 -12.99
CA TYR A 132 17.54 5.90 -11.75
C TYR A 132 17.75 7.40 -11.93
N GLY A 133 16.85 8.19 -11.34
CA GLY A 133 16.92 9.64 -11.35
C GLY A 133 16.17 10.30 -12.50
N LEU A 134 15.81 9.57 -13.56
CA LEU A 134 14.85 10.08 -14.55
C LEU A 134 13.46 10.19 -13.94
N LYS A 135 12.72 11.25 -14.30
CA LYS A 135 11.39 11.51 -13.76
C LYS A 135 10.34 10.48 -14.17
N GLN A 136 10.47 9.92 -15.37
CA GLN A 136 9.54 8.93 -15.94
C GLN A 136 9.96 7.47 -15.71
N ALA A 137 11.11 7.22 -15.06
CA ALA A 137 11.63 5.86 -14.89
C ALA A 137 10.65 4.89 -14.18
N PRO A 138 9.96 5.29 -13.09
CA PRO A 138 8.97 4.42 -12.46
C PRO A 138 7.82 4.04 -13.41
N ARG A 139 7.32 5.00 -14.21
CA ARG A 139 6.25 4.77 -15.18
C ARG A 139 6.68 3.80 -16.27
N ALA A 140 7.87 4.00 -16.84
CA ALA A 140 8.42 3.12 -17.87
C ALA A 140 8.53 1.66 -17.39
N TRP A 141 9.00 1.46 -16.15
CA TRP A 141 9.03 0.14 -15.54
C TRP A 141 7.64 -0.45 -15.34
N TYR A 142 6.73 0.30 -14.71
CA TYR A 142 5.37 -0.17 -14.46
C TYR A 142 4.65 -0.55 -15.75
N HIS A 143 4.80 0.24 -16.81
CA HIS A 143 4.19 -0.03 -18.12
C HIS A 143 4.72 -1.34 -18.72
N GLU A 144 6.05 -1.55 -18.76
CA GLU A 144 6.63 -2.78 -19.31
C GLU A 144 6.15 -4.03 -18.54
N LEU A 145 6.10 -3.95 -17.20
CA LEU A 145 5.58 -5.03 -16.37
C LEU A 145 4.07 -5.26 -16.61
N ARG A 146 3.27 -4.19 -16.64
CA ARG A 146 1.83 -4.26 -16.87
C ARG A 146 1.50 -4.94 -18.19
N GLU A 147 2.11 -4.52 -19.29
CA GLU A 147 1.84 -5.09 -20.61
C GLU A 147 2.13 -6.59 -20.63
N PHE A 148 3.25 -7.01 -20.04
CA PHE A 148 3.56 -8.43 -19.87
C PHE A 148 2.48 -9.18 -19.06
N LEU A 149 2.06 -8.62 -17.92
CA LEU A 149 1.05 -9.24 -17.06
C LEU A 149 -0.29 -9.41 -17.77
N LEU A 150 -0.71 -8.42 -18.55
CA LEU A 150 -1.94 -8.49 -19.35
C LEU A 150 -1.87 -9.59 -20.41
N VAL A 151 -0.72 -9.75 -21.09
CA VAL A 151 -0.49 -10.83 -22.06
C VAL A 151 -0.56 -12.21 -21.40
N VAL A 152 -0.04 -12.35 -20.17
CA VAL A 152 -0.13 -13.60 -19.39
C VAL A 152 -1.57 -13.89 -18.92
N GLY A 153 -2.47 -12.89 -18.97
CA GLY A 153 -3.90 -13.05 -18.65
C GLY A 153 -4.31 -12.42 -17.32
N PHE A 154 -3.41 -11.74 -16.61
CA PHE A 154 -3.79 -10.94 -15.45
C PHE A 154 -4.66 -9.76 -15.87
N LYS A 155 -5.52 -9.31 -14.96
CA LYS A 155 -6.31 -8.09 -15.11
C LYS A 155 -5.98 -7.14 -13.97
N ASN A 156 -5.77 -5.86 -14.28
CA ASN A 156 -5.66 -4.83 -13.26
C ASN A 156 -6.97 -4.72 -12.47
N SER A 157 -6.87 -4.58 -11.15
CA SER A 157 -8.02 -4.18 -10.35
C SER A 157 -8.40 -2.74 -10.66
N TYR A 158 -9.71 -2.48 -10.72
CA TYR A 158 -10.24 -1.14 -10.93
C TYR A 158 -10.01 -0.21 -9.71
N THR A 159 -9.87 -0.79 -8.52
CA THR A 159 -9.75 -0.04 -7.26
C THR A 159 -8.31 0.30 -6.86
N ASP A 160 -7.37 -0.51 -7.33
CA ASP A 160 -5.94 -0.34 -7.12
C ASP A 160 -5.22 -0.86 -8.35
N THR A 161 -4.68 0.06 -9.16
CA THR A 161 -4.02 -0.27 -10.42
C THR A 161 -2.73 -1.08 -10.22
N SER A 162 -2.18 -1.14 -9.00
CA SER A 162 -1.01 -1.97 -8.70
C SER A 162 -1.37 -3.36 -8.17
N LEU A 163 -2.67 -3.69 -8.09
CA LEU A 163 -3.17 -5.04 -7.86
C LEU A 163 -3.55 -5.67 -9.19
N PHE A 164 -2.99 -6.84 -9.46
CA PHE A 164 -3.33 -7.65 -10.62
C PHE A 164 -3.95 -8.97 -10.15
N VAL A 165 -5.02 -9.37 -10.84
CA VAL A 165 -5.80 -10.57 -10.51
C VAL A 165 -5.81 -11.49 -11.73
N LEU A 166 -5.43 -12.75 -11.52
CA LEU A 166 -5.66 -13.83 -12.48
C LEU A 166 -6.77 -14.71 -11.92
N ASN A 167 -7.81 -14.97 -12.70
CA ASN A 167 -8.81 -15.99 -12.37
C ASN A 167 -9.10 -16.82 -13.62
N THR A 168 -8.64 -18.07 -13.61
CA THR A 168 -8.81 -19.02 -14.72
C THR A 168 -9.02 -20.43 -14.17
N GLY A 169 -10.12 -21.08 -14.55
CA GLY A 169 -10.38 -22.49 -14.20
C GLY A 169 -10.40 -22.76 -12.70
N GLY A 170 -10.93 -21.83 -11.89
CA GLY A 170 -10.95 -21.96 -10.43
C GLY A 170 -9.62 -21.66 -9.73
N THR A 171 -8.54 -21.36 -10.47
CA THR A 171 -7.29 -20.86 -9.90
C THR A 171 -7.29 -19.35 -9.85
N ILE A 172 -6.97 -18.80 -8.67
CA ILE A 172 -6.93 -17.37 -8.38
C ILE A 172 -5.54 -17.00 -7.92
N LEU A 173 -4.91 -16.04 -8.60
CA LEU A 173 -3.66 -15.41 -8.17
C LEU A 173 -3.87 -13.91 -7.97
N TYR A 174 -3.32 -13.38 -6.86
CA TYR A 174 -3.19 -11.97 -6.59
C TYR A 174 -1.72 -11.57 -6.63
N LEU A 175 -1.42 -10.56 -7.43
CA LEU A 175 -0.09 -9.99 -7.60
C LEU A 175 -0.11 -8.51 -7.21
N LEU A 176 0.62 -8.14 -6.17
CA LEU A 176 0.70 -6.79 -5.64
C LEU A 176 2.07 -6.21 -5.98
N ILE A 177 2.10 -5.03 -6.59
CA ILE A 177 3.32 -4.40 -7.08
C ILE A 177 3.62 -3.13 -6.28
N TYR A 178 4.78 -3.10 -5.63
CA TYR A 178 5.36 -1.92 -5.03
C TYR A 178 6.71 -1.64 -5.68
N VAL A 179 6.69 -0.92 -6.81
CA VAL A 179 7.91 -0.58 -7.56
C VAL A 179 8.74 -1.84 -7.90
N ASP A 180 9.84 -2.09 -7.18
CA ASP A 180 10.75 -3.23 -7.38
C ASP A 180 10.28 -4.48 -6.60
N ASP A 181 9.53 -4.30 -5.51
CA ASP A 181 9.02 -5.37 -4.64
C ASP A 181 7.67 -5.89 -5.13
N ILE A 182 7.51 -7.21 -5.21
CA ILE A 182 6.28 -7.88 -5.65
C ILE A 182 5.86 -8.91 -4.59
N ILE A 183 4.57 -8.93 -4.26
CA ILE A 183 3.96 -10.01 -3.48
C ILE A 183 3.04 -10.81 -4.40
N LEU A 184 3.22 -12.12 -4.41
CA LEU A 184 2.36 -13.05 -5.13
C LEU A 184 1.71 -14.01 -4.14
N THR A 185 0.41 -14.22 -4.30
CA THR A 185 -0.35 -15.21 -3.53
C THR A 185 -1.46 -15.80 -4.37
N GLY A 186 -1.95 -16.98 -3.99
CA GLY A 186 -3.06 -17.61 -4.68
C GLY A 186 -3.47 -18.93 -4.03
N ASN A 187 -4.60 -19.45 -4.48
CA ASN A 187 -5.18 -20.69 -3.95
C ASN A 187 -4.49 -21.97 -4.45
N ASN A 188 -3.58 -21.86 -5.42
CA ASN A 188 -2.84 -22.99 -5.99
C ASN A 188 -1.35 -22.67 -6.04
N SER A 189 -0.57 -23.36 -5.21
CA SER A 189 0.88 -23.17 -5.10
C SER A 189 1.65 -23.56 -6.38
N ALA A 190 1.20 -24.58 -7.11
CA ALA A 190 1.85 -24.99 -8.35
C ALA A 190 1.74 -23.88 -9.42
N HIS A 191 0.58 -23.22 -9.50
CA HIS A 191 0.39 -22.07 -10.41
C HIS A 191 1.17 -20.83 -9.95
N VAL A 192 1.32 -20.61 -8.64
CA VAL A 192 2.22 -19.58 -8.11
C VAL A 192 3.64 -19.81 -8.61
N ASP A 193 4.16 -21.03 -8.45
CA ASP A 193 5.53 -21.39 -8.82
C ASP A 193 5.76 -21.32 -10.33
N GLN A 194 4.79 -21.83 -11.11
CA GLN A 194 4.81 -21.71 -12.56
C GLN A 194 4.87 -20.24 -12.99
N PHE A 195 4.05 -19.37 -12.39
CA PHE A 195 4.06 -17.95 -12.72
C PHE A 195 5.37 -17.26 -12.33
N VAL A 196 5.97 -17.60 -11.19
CA VAL A 196 7.31 -17.08 -10.82
C VAL A 196 8.34 -17.45 -11.88
N ASN A 197 8.32 -18.68 -12.40
CA ASN A 197 9.21 -19.11 -13.48
C ASN A 197 8.96 -18.33 -14.77
N THR A 198 7.70 -18.14 -15.17
CA THR A 198 7.34 -17.33 -16.35
C THR A 198 7.80 -15.88 -16.19
N LEU A 199 7.68 -15.31 -14.99
CA LEU A 199 8.16 -13.96 -14.69
C LEU A 199 9.70 -13.87 -14.76
N ALA A 200 10.40 -14.90 -14.27
CA ALA A 200 11.86 -14.99 -14.27
C ALA A 200 12.47 -15.14 -15.67
N GLN A 201 11.72 -15.76 -16.60
CA GLN A 201 12.12 -15.83 -18.01
C GLN A 201 12.11 -14.45 -18.68
N ARG A 202 11.18 -13.56 -18.28
CA ARG A 202 11.05 -12.23 -18.89
C ARG A 202 11.89 -11.17 -18.21
N PHE A 203 11.95 -11.19 -16.87
CA PHE A 203 12.60 -10.18 -16.06
C PHE A 203 13.63 -10.80 -15.13
N SER A 204 14.75 -10.11 -14.94
CA SER A 204 15.74 -10.51 -13.95
C SER A 204 15.20 -10.27 -12.55
N LEU A 205 14.64 -11.31 -11.94
CA LEU A 205 14.07 -11.28 -10.60
C LEU A 205 14.91 -12.06 -9.60
N LYS A 206 14.72 -11.74 -8.32
CA LYS A 206 15.23 -12.48 -7.18
C LYS A 206 14.03 -12.97 -6.37
N ASP A 207 13.94 -14.27 -6.22
CA ASP A 207 12.97 -14.87 -5.32
C ASP A 207 13.46 -14.75 -3.88
N LEU A 208 12.68 -14.07 -3.03
CA LEU A 208 12.97 -13.90 -1.61
C LEU A 208 12.29 -14.98 -0.76
N GLY A 209 11.51 -15.87 -1.39
CA GLY A 209 10.83 -16.97 -0.75
C GLY A 209 9.61 -16.54 0.06
N PRO A 210 9.36 -17.16 1.23
CA PRO A 210 8.21 -16.86 2.06
C PRO A 210 8.17 -15.40 2.52
N PHE A 211 6.98 -14.84 2.53
CA PHE A 211 6.71 -13.47 2.96
C PHE A 211 7.13 -13.22 4.41
N SER A 212 8.25 -12.51 4.58
CA SER A 212 8.89 -12.29 5.90
C SER A 212 9.10 -10.81 6.23
N TYR A 213 9.27 -9.95 5.23
CA TYR A 213 9.49 -8.53 5.43
C TYR A 213 9.06 -7.70 4.23
N PHE A 214 8.11 -6.79 4.41
CA PHE A 214 7.61 -5.95 3.32
C PHE A 214 7.29 -4.54 3.81
N LEU A 215 7.80 -3.52 3.10
CA LEU A 215 7.58 -2.10 3.40
C LEU A 215 7.82 -1.71 4.87
N GLY A 216 8.88 -2.24 5.49
CA GLY A 216 9.21 -1.93 6.88
C GLY A 216 8.45 -2.76 7.91
N VAL A 217 7.54 -3.64 7.48
CA VAL A 217 6.76 -4.53 8.33
C VAL A 217 7.36 -5.93 8.28
N LYS A 218 7.76 -6.45 9.44
CA LYS A 218 8.17 -7.84 9.60
C LYS A 218 6.95 -8.72 9.82
N VAL A 219 6.94 -9.87 9.18
CA VAL A 219 5.87 -10.85 9.24
C VAL A 219 6.38 -12.00 10.09
N LEU A 220 5.72 -12.25 11.22
CA LEU A 220 6.15 -13.24 12.19
C LEU A 220 5.09 -14.35 12.29
N PRO A 221 5.49 -15.63 12.18
CA PRO A 221 4.57 -16.73 12.44
C PRO A 221 4.13 -16.69 13.91
N TYR A 222 2.85 -16.99 14.15
CA TYR A 222 2.23 -17.08 15.46
C TYR A 222 1.36 -18.34 15.51
N LYS A 223 1.16 -18.92 16.71
CA LYS A 223 0.48 -20.23 16.89
C LYS A 223 -0.88 -20.36 16.18
N HIS A 224 -1.53 -19.24 15.93
CA HIS A 224 -2.82 -19.15 15.24
C HIS A 224 -2.77 -18.10 14.15
N GLY A 225 -1.73 -17.98 13.33
CA GLY A 225 -1.70 -17.03 12.21
C GLY A 225 -0.44 -16.18 12.18
N THR A 226 -0.58 -14.88 11.89
CA THR A 226 0.56 -14.05 11.54
C THR A 226 0.53 -12.71 12.27
N LEU A 227 1.69 -12.35 12.84
CA LEU A 227 1.89 -11.06 13.48
C LEU A 227 2.68 -10.14 12.55
N LEU A 228 2.06 -9.01 12.18
CA LEU A 228 2.74 -7.91 11.52
C LEU A 228 3.41 -7.02 12.57
N SER A 229 4.73 -6.84 12.48
CA SER A 229 5.53 -6.14 13.48
C SER A 229 6.44 -5.09 12.84
N GLN A 230 6.34 -3.85 13.33
CA GLN A 230 7.28 -2.77 13.00
C GLN A 230 8.30 -2.54 14.12
N ARG A 231 8.58 -3.57 14.95
CA ARG A 231 9.47 -3.46 16.12
C ARG A 231 10.82 -2.82 15.78
N ARG A 232 11.41 -3.17 14.65
CA ARG A 232 12.69 -2.60 14.20
C ARG A 232 12.61 -1.09 13.95
N TYR A 233 11.57 -0.63 13.25
CA TYR A 233 11.36 0.80 13.03
C TYR A 233 11.22 1.56 14.35
N ILE A 234 10.46 1.02 15.30
CA ILE A 234 10.28 1.59 16.64
C ILE A 234 11.62 1.66 17.39
N GLN A 235 12.44 0.61 17.31
CA GLN A 235 13.76 0.57 17.95
C GLN A 235 14.77 1.51 17.30
N ASP A 236 14.71 1.69 15.99
CA ASP A 236 15.59 2.60 15.25
C ASP A 236 15.21 4.08 15.49
N LEU A 237 13.95 4.36 15.90
CA LEU A 237 13.42 5.71 16.07
C LEU A 237 14.17 6.52 17.15
N PRO A 238 14.38 6.04 18.39
CA PRO A 238 15.18 6.73 19.40
C PRO A 238 16.59 7.07 18.94
N THR A 239 17.25 6.17 18.21
CA THR A 239 18.59 6.43 17.67
C THR A 239 18.56 7.55 16.63
N ARG A 240 17.55 7.56 15.74
CA ARG A 240 17.39 8.58 14.70
C ARG A 240 17.00 9.95 15.25
N THR A 241 16.30 9.99 16.38
CA THR A 241 15.86 11.24 17.02
C THR A 241 16.80 11.70 18.13
N ASN A 242 17.96 11.06 18.31
CA ASN A 242 18.90 11.32 19.41
C ASN A 242 18.27 11.16 20.81
N MET A 243 17.28 10.27 20.94
CA MET A 243 16.55 9.93 22.17
C MET A 243 16.88 8.53 22.68
N ALA A 244 18.02 7.94 22.29
CA ALA A 244 18.40 6.58 22.71
C ALA A 244 18.48 6.41 24.24
N ASN A 245 18.76 7.49 24.96
CA ASN A 245 18.85 7.53 26.43
C ASN A 245 17.55 8.00 27.10
N ALA A 246 16.45 8.16 26.36
CA ALA A 246 15.17 8.59 26.92
C ALA A 246 14.58 7.47 27.81
N ASN A 247 14.02 7.86 28.96
CA ASN A 247 13.39 6.93 29.88
C ASN A 247 12.15 6.28 29.24
N SER A 248 12.04 4.96 29.38
CA SER A 248 10.87 4.22 28.90
C SER A 248 9.64 4.58 29.74
N VAL A 249 8.53 4.91 29.08
CA VAL A 249 7.21 5.09 29.69
C VAL A 249 6.25 4.00 29.20
N GLN A 250 5.46 3.43 30.11
CA GLN A 250 4.52 2.34 29.76
C GLN A 250 3.39 2.78 28.83
N THR A 251 3.04 4.07 28.85
CA THR A 251 2.01 4.65 27.99
C THR A 251 2.50 5.98 27.39
N PRO A 252 2.25 6.23 26.09
CA PRO A 252 2.59 7.51 25.47
C PRO A 252 1.69 8.67 25.94
N LEU A 253 0.65 8.39 26.75
CA LEU A 253 -0.26 9.38 27.32
C LEU A 253 -0.03 9.51 28.85
N PRO A 254 -0.01 10.72 29.43
CA PRO A 254 -0.02 10.91 30.88
C PRO A 254 -1.37 10.45 31.47
N THR A 255 -1.34 9.63 32.52
CA THR A 255 -2.54 9.11 33.23
C THR A 255 -3.03 10.00 34.37
N SER A 256 -2.52 11.23 34.51
CA SER A 256 -2.82 12.14 35.62
C SER A 256 -3.69 13.31 35.15
N PRO A 257 -4.75 13.71 35.90
CA PRO A 257 -5.09 13.32 37.28
C PRO A 257 -6.02 12.08 37.38
N PRO A 258 -6.09 11.44 38.57
CA PRO A 258 -6.87 10.23 38.83
C PRO A 258 -8.38 10.53 38.85
N ILE A 259 -9.12 10.00 37.88
CA ILE A 259 -10.58 10.04 37.86
C ILE A 259 -11.11 8.99 38.85
N THR A 260 -11.62 9.45 40.00
CA THR A 260 -12.25 8.62 41.04
C THR A 260 -13.68 8.22 40.66
N LEU A 261 -14.14 7.09 41.21
CA LEU A 261 -15.43 6.43 40.92
C LEU A 261 -16.67 7.34 41.10
N ASN A 262 -16.52 8.45 41.83
CA ASN A 262 -17.62 9.33 42.25
C ASN A 262 -17.71 10.64 41.45
N SER A 263 -17.00 10.76 40.32
CA SER A 263 -17.05 11.97 39.48
C SER A 263 -17.99 11.77 38.27
N GLY A 264 -19.23 12.28 38.41
CA GLY A 264 -20.21 12.38 37.32
C GLY A 264 -21.64 12.03 37.75
N THR A 265 -22.64 12.71 37.18
CA THR A 265 -24.07 12.46 37.41
C THR A 265 -24.51 11.15 36.72
N LEU A 266 -25.20 10.28 37.45
CA LEU A 266 -25.74 9.01 36.95
C LEU A 266 -26.78 9.25 35.85
N LEU A 267 -26.59 8.62 34.69
CA LEU A 267 -27.55 8.64 33.59
C LEU A 267 -28.54 7.48 33.72
N SER A 268 -29.82 7.83 33.80
CA SER A 268 -30.97 6.93 33.94
C SER A 268 -31.60 6.63 32.57
N ILE A 269 -30.93 5.86 31.70
CA ILE A 269 -31.55 5.34 30.46
C ILE A 269 -31.00 3.94 30.13
N PRO A 270 -31.84 2.92 29.88
CA PRO A 270 -31.37 1.60 29.44
C PRO A 270 -30.90 1.63 27.98
N PRO A 271 -29.86 0.86 27.61
CA PRO A 271 -29.34 0.84 26.25
C PRO A 271 -30.27 0.09 25.28
N PRO A 272 -30.45 0.58 24.03
CA PRO A 272 -31.07 -0.20 22.97
C PRO A 272 -30.17 -1.39 22.61
N THR A 273 -30.77 -2.57 22.59
CA THR A 273 -30.18 -3.82 22.10
C THR A 273 -29.99 -3.80 20.59
N GLU A 274 -28.94 -4.51 20.15
CA GLU A 274 -28.63 -4.91 18.76
C GLU A 274 -27.90 -3.92 17.85
N TRP A 275 -26.56 -3.95 17.82
CA TRP A 275 -25.75 -3.68 16.61
C TRP A 275 -24.38 -4.41 16.69
N SER A 276 -24.07 -5.25 15.69
CA SER A 276 -22.82 -6.03 15.60
C SER A 276 -21.82 -5.45 14.58
N LEU A 277 -20.63 -5.10 15.06
CA LEU A 277 -19.29 -4.99 14.44
C LEU A 277 -19.10 -4.79 12.91
N ALA A 278 -18.50 -3.65 12.55
CA ALA A 278 -17.44 -3.53 11.54
C ALA A 278 -16.64 -2.22 11.72
N ALA A 279 -15.73 -2.18 12.69
CA ALA A 279 -14.77 -1.09 12.87
C ALA A 279 -13.36 -1.67 12.91
N PHE A 280 -12.78 -2.01 11.75
CA PHE A 280 -11.51 -2.73 11.73
C PHE A 280 -10.41 -2.18 10.82
N ASN A 281 -10.60 -1.06 10.14
CA ASN A 281 -9.57 -0.54 9.21
C ASN A 281 -8.71 0.62 9.73
N THR A 282 -9.06 1.27 10.86
CA THR A 282 -8.32 2.45 11.34
C THR A 282 -7.28 2.15 12.42
N CYS A 283 -7.29 0.98 13.05
CA CYS A 283 -6.48 0.69 14.25
C CYS A 283 -5.38 -0.38 14.07
N LEU A 284 -5.03 -0.73 12.84
CA LEU A 284 -3.96 -1.70 12.52
C LEU A 284 -2.56 -1.05 12.56
N SER A 285 -2.30 -0.16 13.52
CA SER A 285 -0.92 0.10 13.97
C SER A 285 -0.48 -0.95 15.01
N HIS A 286 -1.41 -1.68 15.64
CA HIS A 286 -1.11 -2.72 16.64
C HIS A 286 -2.17 -3.83 16.70
N VAL A 287 -2.39 -4.61 15.63
CA VAL A 287 -3.33 -5.75 15.67
C VAL A 287 -2.58 -7.07 15.42
N ARG A 288 -2.77 -8.00 16.36
CA ARG A 288 -2.53 -9.44 16.19
C ARG A 288 -3.65 -10.00 15.33
N ILE A 289 -3.31 -10.65 14.22
CA ILE A 289 -4.27 -11.47 13.47
C ILE A 289 -4.14 -12.89 14.04
N SER A 290 -5.21 -13.39 14.68
CA SER A 290 -5.26 -14.76 15.20
C SER A 290 -6.48 -15.53 14.67
N HIS A 291 -6.24 -16.70 14.09
CA HIS A 291 -7.15 -17.76 13.64
C HIS A 291 -8.23 -18.10 14.67
N SER A 292 -7.91 -18.03 15.97
CA SER A 292 -8.84 -18.34 17.06
C SER A 292 -9.93 -17.28 17.29
N GLN A 293 -9.88 -16.10 16.65
CA GLN A 293 -10.97 -15.12 16.75
C GLN A 293 -12.08 -15.32 15.69
N LEU A 294 -11.85 -16.19 14.71
CA LEU A 294 -12.84 -16.57 13.69
C LEU A 294 -13.63 -17.83 14.05
N THR A 295 -13.14 -18.66 14.99
CA THR A 295 -13.72 -19.98 15.29
C THR A 295 -14.39 -20.09 16.66
N SER A 296 -14.44 -19.03 17.48
CA SER A 296 -15.08 -19.07 18.81
C SER A 296 -16.41 -18.32 18.89
N TYR A 297 -17.08 -18.09 17.76
CA TYR A 297 -18.49 -17.66 17.77
C TYR A 297 -19.37 -18.83 17.36
N PRO A 298 -20.38 -19.20 18.17
CA PRO A 298 -21.44 -20.11 17.74
C PRO A 298 -22.01 -19.61 16.41
N SER A 299 -22.42 -20.54 15.56
CA SER A 299 -22.89 -20.36 14.17
C SER A 299 -24.16 -19.52 13.98
N THR A 300 -24.40 -18.52 14.82
CA THR A 300 -25.57 -17.65 14.85
C THR A 300 -25.11 -16.26 15.29
N CYS A 301 -25.51 -15.21 14.56
CA CYS A 301 -25.18 -13.78 14.74
C CYS A 301 -24.17 -13.16 13.76
N ILE A 302 -24.14 -13.61 12.49
CA ILE A 302 -23.80 -12.70 11.38
C ILE A 302 -25.13 -12.40 10.70
N ASN A 303 -25.69 -11.21 10.95
CA ASN A 303 -26.82 -10.73 10.16
C ASN A 303 -26.23 -10.14 8.87
N PRO A 304 -26.40 -10.78 7.70
CA PRO A 304 -25.62 -10.51 6.48
C PRO A 304 -26.03 -9.24 5.72
N HIS A 305 -26.83 -8.36 6.32
CA HIS A 305 -27.56 -7.32 5.59
C HIS A 305 -26.86 -5.96 5.48
N GLN A 306 -25.70 -5.72 6.11
CA GLN A 306 -25.00 -4.42 6.03
C GLN A 306 -23.49 -4.54 6.30
N ILE A 307 -22.66 -4.19 5.31
CA ILE A 307 -21.23 -3.88 5.54
C ILE A 307 -21.16 -2.40 5.95
N ILE A 308 -20.72 -2.14 7.19
CA ILE A 308 -20.61 -0.79 7.75
C ILE A 308 -19.13 -0.37 7.75
N GLY A 309 -18.80 0.72 7.06
CA GLY A 309 -17.48 1.35 7.08
C GLY A 309 -17.48 2.60 7.95
N ILE A 310 -16.45 2.76 8.80
CA ILE A 310 -16.38 3.81 9.82
C ILE A 310 -14.98 4.46 9.80
N SER A 311 -14.87 5.80 9.65
CA SER A 311 -13.61 6.56 9.58
C SER A 311 -13.64 7.80 10.47
N SER A 312 -12.48 8.20 10.97
CA SER A 312 -12.34 9.31 11.90
C SER A 312 -10.97 9.98 11.73
N SER A 313 -10.95 11.29 11.43
CA SER A 313 -9.74 12.12 11.46
C SER A 313 -10.06 13.59 11.79
N GLY A 314 -9.08 14.36 12.27
CA GLY A 314 -9.28 15.76 12.69
C GLY A 314 -9.08 16.82 11.59
N CYS A 315 -8.68 16.44 10.38
CA CYS A 315 -8.37 17.37 9.29
C CYS A 315 -9.21 17.04 8.06
N SER A 316 -9.97 17.99 7.52
CA SER A 316 -10.97 17.75 6.46
C SER A 316 -10.41 17.03 5.22
N VAL A 317 -9.17 17.28 4.83
CA VAL A 317 -8.51 16.60 3.69
C VAL A 317 -8.06 15.17 4.04
N ILE A 318 -7.51 14.97 5.25
CA ILE A 318 -7.06 13.66 5.75
C ILE A 318 -8.27 12.76 6.03
N TYR A 319 -9.38 13.36 6.45
CA TYR A 319 -10.64 12.69 6.73
C TYR A 319 -11.21 12.08 5.46
N VAL A 320 -11.30 12.89 4.41
CA VAL A 320 -11.74 12.45 3.09
C VAL A 320 -10.81 11.37 2.55
N ALA A 321 -9.49 11.52 2.65
CA ALA A 321 -8.54 10.50 2.19
C ALA A 321 -8.64 9.15 2.94
N HIS A 322 -8.68 9.14 4.27
CA HIS A 322 -8.85 7.90 5.06
C HIS A 322 -10.19 7.23 4.82
N TRP A 323 -11.25 8.04 4.72
CA TRP A 323 -12.59 7.56 4.43
C TRP A 323 -12.68 6.97 3.02
N MET A 324 -12.07 7.62 2.03
CA MET A 324 -11.92 7.08 0.67
C MET A 324 -11.09 5.82 0.60
N THR A 325 -10.10 5.66 1.49
CA THR A 325 -9.31 4.44 1.56
C THR A 325 -10.15 3.28 2.11
N ALA A 326 -10.96 3.52 3.14
CA ALA A 326 -11.90 2.52 3.68
C ALA A 326 -12.95 2.12 2.64
N LEU A 327 -13.47 3.10 1.89
CA LEU A 327 -14.38 2.93 0.77
C LEU A 327 -13.79 2.14 -0.39
N SER A 328 -12.60 2.53 -0.83
CA SER A 328 -11.83 1.82 -1.84
C SER A 328 -11.57 0.39 -1.37
N SER A 329 -11.30 0.16 -0.09
CA SER A 329 -11.12 -1.19 0.47
C SER A 329 -12.41 -2.02 0.43
N ILE A 330 -13.56 -1.44 0.75
CA ILE A 330 -14.88 -2.11 0.70
C ILE A 330 -15.28 -2.42 -0.76
N ALA A 331 -15.03 -1.50 -1.67
CA ALA A 331 -15.28 -1.72 -3.08
C ALA A 331 -14.28 -2.71 -3.69
N THR A 332 -13.02 -2.70 -3.23
CA THR A 332 -12.00 -3.70 -3.59
C THR A 332 -12.43 -5.07 -3.10
N LEU A 333 -12.86 -5.19 -1.84
CA LEU A 333 -13.45 -6.39 -1.28
C LEU A 333 -14.58 -6.90 -2.17
N ARG A 334 -15.56 -6.06 -2.52
CA ARG A 334 -16.67 -6.43 -3.39
C ARG A 334 -16.21 -6.88 -4.78
N SER A 335 -15.30 -6.15 -5.41
CA SER A 335 -14.73 -6.51 -6.72
C SER A 335 -14.00 -7.85 -6.67
N LEU A 336 -13.15 -8.05 -5.66
CA LEU A 336 -12.42 -9.29 -5.44
C LEU A 336 -13.36 -10.45 -5.17
N PHE A 337 -14.41 -10.28 -4.37
CA PHE A 337 -15.40 -11.32 -4.11
C PHE A 337 -16.24 -11.67 -5.34
N THR A 338 -16.65 -10.66 -6.11
CA THR A 338 -17.41 -10.88 -7.35
C THR A 338 -16.56 -11.63 -8.39
N HIS A 339 -15.27 -11.30 -8.48
CA HIS A 339 -14.35 -11.96 -9.41
C HIS A 339 -13.87 -13.32 -8.95
N SER A 340 -13.88 -13.66 -7.66
CA SER A 340 -13.27 -14.89 -7.12
C SER A 340 -14.21 -16.10 -7.05
N GLN A 341 -15.49 -15.98 -7.46
CA GLN A 341 -16.49 -17.04 -7.28
C GLN A 341 -16.49 -17.65 -5.85
N MET A 342 -16.04 -16.87 -4.86
CA MET A 342 -16.01 -17.30 -3.46
C MET A 342 -17.46 -17.37 -2.94
N PRO A 343 -17.83 -18.40 -2.18
CA PRO A 343 -19.18 -18.57 -1.65
C PRO A 343 -19.41 -17.63 -0.47
N ILE A 344 -19.46 -16.33 -0.72
CA ILE A 344 -20.04 -15.36 0.20
C ILE A 344 -21.37 -14.94 -0.44
N ARG A 345 -22.48 -15.19 0.27
CA ARG A 345 -23.83 -14.79 -0.16
C ARG A 345 -23.80 -13.35 -0.66
N GLN A 346 -24.22 -13.14 -1.91
CA GLN A 346 -24.41 -11.81 -2.48
C GLN A 346 -25.10 -10.91 -1.44
N VAL A 347 -24.41 -9.86 -1.03
CA VAL A 347 -25.03 -8.82 -0.19
C VAL A 347 -26.08 -8.16 -1.08
N SER A 348 -27.36 -8.49 -0.87
CA SER A 348 -28.46 -8.02 -1.72
C SER A 348 -28.73 -6.52 -1.56
N THR A 349 -28.15 -5.91 -0.53
CA THR A 349 -28.31 -4.50 -0.16
C THR A 349 -27.00 -3.74 -0.38
N ALA A 350 -27.10 -2.54 -0.96
CA ALA A 350 -25.94 -1.66 -1.10
C ALA A 350 -25.37 -1.31 0.30
N PRO A 351 -24.07 -1.50 0.54
CA PRO A 351 -23.47 -1.22 1.84
C PRO A 351 -23.58 0.27 2.19
N VAL A 352 -23.81 0.54 3.48
CA VAL A 352 -23.98 1.90 4.00
C VAL A 352 -22.74 2.28 4.79
N ILE A 353 -22.15 3.41 4.43
CA ILE A 353 -20.99 3.96 5.12
C ILE A 353 -21.40 5.19 5.89
N TYR A 354 -21.13 5.16 7.20
CA TYR A 354 -21.51 6.21 8.13
C TYR A 354 -20.35 7.19 8.33
N CYS A 355 -20.64 8.47 8.15
CA CYS A 355 -19.68 9.57 8.17
C CYS A 355 -20.14 10.68 9.10
N ASP A 356 -19.30 11.13 10.03
CA ASP A 356 -19.62 12.26 10.92
C ASP A 356 -19.23 13.62 10.34
N ASN A 357 -18.65 13.63 9.14
CA ASN A 357 -18.35 14.85 8.40
C ASN A 357 -19.41 15.09 7.29
N VAL A 358 -20.27 16.08 7.54
CA VAL A 358 -21.32 16.50 6.58
C VAL A 358 -20.70 16.96 5.26
N GLY A 359 -19.58 17.67 5.29
CA GLY A 359 -18.89 18.12 4.07
C GLY A 359 -18.37 16.95 3.22
N ALA A 360 -17.81 15.91 3.84
CA ALA A 360 -17.40 14.70 3.13
C ALA A 360 -18.60 13.94 2.54
N THR A 361 -19.74 13.94 3.24
CA THR A 361 -20.99 13.33 2.78
C THR A 361 -21.54 14.07 1.56
N GLN A 362 -21.57 15.40 1.61
CA GLN A 362 -22.03 16.26 0.52
C GLN A 362 -21.11 16.19 -0.71
N LEU A 363 -19.80 16.09 -0.50
CA LEU A 363 -18.82 15.94 -1.58
C LEU A 363 -19.08 14.67 -2.42
N CYS A 364 -19.58 13.59 -1.84
CA CYS A 364 -19.88 12.37 -2.60
C CYS A 364 -21.09 12.52 -3.53
N SER A 365 -21.98 13.46 -3.22
CA SER A 365 -23.20 13.71 -3.97
C SER A 365 -23.08 14.90 -4.92
N ASN A 366 -22.12 15.80 -4.71
CA ASN A 366 -21.99 17.06 -5.46
C ASN A 366 -20.92 16.97 -6.58
N PRO A 367 -21.24 17.34 -7.84
CA PRO A 367 -20.30 17.28 -8.96
C PRO A 367 -19.21 18.38 -8.98
N ILE A 368 -19.29 19.41 -8.14
CA ILE A 368 -18.38 20.58 -8.22
C ILE A 368 -17.02 20.28 -7.58
N PHE A 369 -15.94 20.40 -8.37
CA PHE A 369 -14.56 20.09 -7.96
C PHE A 369 -13.77 21.37 -7.62
N HIS A 370 -12.97 21.32 -6.54
CA HIS A 370 -12.01 22.38 -6.22
C HIS A 370 -10.57 21.94 -6.53
N SER A 371 -9.81 22.82 -7.19
CA SER A 371 -8.50 22.57 -7.81
C SER A 371 -7.38 22.07 -6.86
N ARG A 372 -7.56 22.13 -5.54
CA ARG A 372 -6.59 21.70 -4.52
C ARG A 372 -6.56 20.19 -4.24
N MET A 373 -7.41 19.38 -4.90
CA MET A 373 -7.60 17.95 -4.58
C MET A 373 -7.00 16.96 -5.60
N LYS A 374 -6.04 17.38 -6.43
CA LYS A 374 -5.48 16.55 -7.53
C LYS A 374 -4.97 15.16 -7.10
N HIS A 375 -4.40 15.03 -5.89
CA HIS A 375 -3.89 13.74 -5.38
C HIS A 375 -4.97 12.77 -4.89
N VAL A 376 -6.23 13.22 -4.80
CA VAL A 376 -7.39 12.46 -4.29
C VAL A 376 -8.44 12.23 -5.40
N ALA A 377 -8.24 12.85 -6.56
CA ALA A 377 -9.22 12.89 -7.65
C ALA A 377 -9.65 11.49 -8.13
N ILE A 378 -8.70 10.55 -8.30
CA ILE A 378 -9.01 9.19 -8.80
C ILE A 378 -9.92 8.44 -7.83
N ASP A 379 -9.57 8.41 -6.55
CA ASP A 379 -10.34 7.71 -5.52
C ASP A 379 -11.71 8.38 -5.31
N PHE A 380 -11.77 9.71 -5.41
CA PHE A 380 -13.02 10.47 -5.35
C PHE A 380 -13.96 10.17 -6.51
N HIS A 381 -13.46 10.20 -7.75
CA HIS A 381 -14.26 9.86 -8.92
C HIS A 381 -14.79 8.44 -8.81
N PHE A 382 -13.94 7.49 -8.44
CA PHE A 382 -14.34 6.11 -8.23
C PHE A 382 -15.49 5.98 -7.22
N ILE A 383 -15.39 6.61 -6.05
CA ILE A 383 -16.40 6.53 -5.00
C ILE A 383 -17.70 7.19 -5.43
N ARG A 384 -17.60 8.37 -6.06
CA ARG A 384 -18.77 9.07 -6.60
C ARG A 384 -19.49 8.19 -7.61
N ASP A 385 -18.78 7.53 -8.52
CA ASP A 385 -19.38 6.64 -9.50
C ASP A 385 -20.06 5.43 -8.82
N GLN A 386 -19.49 4.90 -7.72
CA GLN A 386 -20.10 3.84 -6.90
C GLN A 386 -21.37 4.32 -6.17
N VAL A 387 -21.40 5.56 -5.68
CA VAL A 387 -22.58 6.16 -5.04
C VAL A 387 -23.67 6.45 -6.07
N GLN A 388 -23.30 7.03 -7.20
CA GLN A 388 -24.23 7.37 -8.30
C GLN A 388 -24.82 6.12 -8.96
N SER A 389 -24.04 5.04 -9.09
CA SER A 389 -24.52 3.74 -9.58
C SER A 389 -25.38 2.98 -8.56
N GLY A 390 -25.57 3.51 -7.34
CA GLY A 390 -26.30 2.86 -6.26
C GLY A 390 -25.57 1.64 -5.68
N SER A 391 -24.33 1.37 -6.09
CA SER A 391 -23.50 0.28 -5.58
C SER A 391 -23.06 0.50 -4.14
N LEU A 392 -23.12 1.74 -3.65
CA LEU A 392 -22.71 2.16 -2.33
C LEU A 392 -23.61 3.30 -1.82
N ARG A 393 -23.92 3.31 -0.52
CA ARG A 393 -24.65 4.41 0.13
C ARG A 393 -23.79 5.09 1.19
N VAL A 394 -23.89 6.42 1.26
CA VAL A 394 -23.22 7.22 2.28
C VAL A 394 -24.28 7.88 3.15
N ALA A 395 -24.15 7.75 4.47
CA ALA A 395 -25.08 8.30 5.45
C ALA A 395 -24.32 9.08 6.53
N HIS A 396 -24.94 10.13 7.04
CA HIS A 396 -24.36 10.87 8.16
C HIS A 396 -24.59 10.14 9.49
N VAL A 397 -23.60 10.17 10.38
CA VAL A 397 -23.71 9.73 11.79
C VAL A 397 -23.18 10.81 12.71
N SER A 398 -23.84 11.08 13.83
CA SER A 398 -23.28 12.01 14.82
C SER A 398 -21.96 11.48 15.38
N SER A 399 -20.97 12.36 15.62
CA SER A 399 -19.71 11.99 16.28
C SER A 399 -19.88 11.26 17.62
N LYS A 400 -21.02 11.46 18.33
CA LYS A 400 -21.35 10.71 19.55
C LYS A 400 -21.54 9.20 19.33
N TYR A 401 -21.86 8.81 18.11
CA TYR A 401 -22.07 7.42 17.70
C TYR A 401 -20.99 6.93 16.74
N GLN A 402 -19.93 7.74 16.53
CA GLN A 402 -18.85 7.41 15.62
C GLN A 402 -17.91 6.38 16.28
N LEU A 403 -18.17 5.09 16.08
CA LEU A 403 -17.41 4.01 16.74
C LEU A 403 -15.90 4.09 16.47
N ALA A 404 -15.49 4.55 15.28
CA ALA A 404 -14.07 4.69 14.95
C ALA A 404 -13.36 5.71 15.85
N ASP A 405 -14.07 6.69 16.43
CA ASP A 405 -13.47 7.67 17.32
C ASP A 405 -12.84 7.04 18.55
N ALA A 406 -13.38 5.93 19.04
CA ALA A 406 -12.81 5.18 20.16
C ALA A 406 -11.38 4.69 19.87
N LEU A 407 -11.06 4.46 18.61
CA LEU A 407 -9.78 3.89 18.18
C LEU A 407 -8.80 4.96 17.67
N THR A 408 -9.26 6.20 17.44
CA THR A 408 -8.48 7.19 16.69
C THR A 408 -8.39 8.55 17.35
N LYS A 409 -9.30 8.88 18.27
CA LYS A 409 -9.37 10.20 18.90
C LYS A 409 -9.12 10.08 20.40
N PRO A 410 -8.48 11.09 21.02
CA PRO A 410 -8.46 11.21 22.48
C PRO A 410 -9.87 11.60 22.96
N LEU A 411 -10.64 10.62 23.43
CA LEU A 411 -12.00 10.80 23.91
C LEU A 411 -12.04 10.88 25.44
N SER A 412 -13.04 11.58 25.98
CA SER A 412 -13.35 11.50 27.40
C SER A 412 -13.73 10.07 27.78
N ARG A 413 -13.36 9.65 29.00
CA ARG A 413 -13.57 8.28 29.49
C ARG A 413 -15.02 7.77 29.33
N PRO A 414 -16.08 8.56 29.58
CA PRO A 414 -17.46 8.11 29.39
C PRO A 414 -17.78 7.78 27.92
N ILE A 415 -17.36 8.64 26.99
CA ILE A 415 -17.59 8.41 25.55
C ILE A 415 -16.77 7.20 25.09
N PHE A 416 -15.50 7.11 25.50
CA PHE A 416 -14.66 5.96 25.18
C PHE A 416 -15.25 4.65 25.70
N GLN A 417 -15.73 4.59 26.95
CA GLN A 417 -16.36 3.39 27.50
C GLN A 417 -17.66 3.01 26.78
N SER A 418 -18.49 3.99 26.45
CA SER A 418 -19.72 3.77 25.67
C SER A 418 -19.42 3.19 24.29
N LEU A 419 -18.49 3.79 23.55
CA LEU A 419 -18.10 3.29 22.23
C LEU A 419 -17.36 1.95 22.31
N LYS A 420 -16.49 1.75 23.31
CA LYS A 420 -15.78 0.49 23.56
C LYS A 420 -16.75 -0.67 23.80
N ALA A 421 -17.79 -0.45 24.61
CA ALA A 421 -18.84 -1.44 24.87
C ALA A 421 -19.59 -1.80 23.57
N LYS A 422 -19.93 -0.79 22.76
CA LYS A 422 -20.59 -0.98 21.46
C LYS A 422 -19.73 -1.72 20.42
N ILE A 423 -18.40 -1.59 20.49
CA ILE A 423 -17.46 -2.32 19.62
C ILE A 423 -17.25 -3.76 20.12
N GLY A 424 -17.73 -4.12 21.31
CA GLY A 424 -17.59 -5.46 21.88
C GLY A 424 -16.20 -5.73 22.50
N LEU A 425 -15.42 -4.69 22.81
CA LEU A 425 -14.10 -4.84 23.42
C LEU A 425 -14.23 -5.08 24.94
N SER A 426 -14.08 -6.32 25.39
CA SER A 426 -14.02 -6.68 26.81
C SER A 426 -12.58 -6.75 27.35
N ARG A 427 -12.40 -6.68 28.68
CA ARG A 427 -11.10 -6.98 29.29
C ARG A 427 -10.86 -8.48 29.09
N ARG A 428 -9.66 -8.83 28.60
CA ARG A 428 -9.20 -10.22 28.61
C ARG A 428 -9.22 -10.72 30.05
N GLY A 429 -10.04 -11.73 30.34
CA GLY A 429 -9.95 -12.45 31.61
C GLY A 429 -8.52 -12.97 31.75
N LEU A 430 -7.86 -12.63 32.85
CA LEU A 430 -6.63 -13.30 33.24
C LEU A 430 -7.06 -14.70 33.71
N SER A 431 -6.93 -15.69 32.82
CA SER A 431 -6.92 -17.11 33.17
C SER A 431 -5.48 -17.54 33.39
#